data_AF-A0A7Y7DLD4-F1
#
_entry.id   AF-A0A7Y7DLD4-F1
#
_cell.length_a   1.000
_cell.length_b   1.000
_cell.length_c   1.000
_cell.angle_alpha   90.00
_cell.angle_beta   90.00
_cell.angle_gamma   90.00
#
_symmetry.space_group_name_H-M   'P 1'
#
loop_
_entity.id
_entity.type
_entity.pdbx_description
1 polymer ?
#
loop_
_entity_poly.entity_id
_entity_poly.type
_entity_poly.pdbx_seq_one_letter_code
_entity_poly.pdbx_strand_id
1 'polypeptide(L)'
;MSLMGGAGMFAVSLWNPVIGGWIDTVTEQATAAGMTGDELALASGQAALGNLILFPAVLIIALAGFYVYIKKINQLKRQPLSNEN
;
A
#
# COMPACT_ATOMS: atom_id res chain seq x y z
N MET A 1 14.72 11.64 -17.77
CA MET A 1 14.05 10.76 -16.79
C MET A 1 12.73 11.41 -16.40
N SER A 2 11.59 10.79 -16.67
CA SER A 2 10.28 11.44 -16.54
C SER A 2 9.92 11.76 -15.09
N LEU A 3 9.12 12.82 -14.88
CA LEU A 3 8.54 13.17 -13.57
C LEU A 3 7.79 11.97 -12.94
N MET A 4 7.17 11.16 -13.79
CA MET A 4 6.51 9.91 -13.40
C MET A 4 7.49 8.88 -12.82
N GLY A 5 8.70 8.76 -13.39
CA GLY A 5 9.75 7.89 -12.83
C GLY A 5 10.27 8.39 -11.48
N GLY A 6 10.41 9.70 -11.31
CA GLY A 6 10.77 10.32 -10.03
C GLY A 6 9.71 10.11 -8.94
N ALA A 7 8.42 10.21 -9.29
CA ALA A 7 7.32 9.93 -8.37
C ALA A 7 7.32 8.47 -7.89
N GLY A 8 7.62 7.52 -8.78
CA GLY A 8 7.77 6.11 -8.42
C GLY A 8 8.91 5.86 -7.43
N MET A 9 10.09 6.45 -7.66
CA MET A 9 11.22 6.33 -6.74
C MET A 9 10.95 6.97 -5.37
N PHE A 10 10.24 8.10 -5.34
CA PHE A 10 9.83 8.73 -4.09
C PHE A 10 8.85 7.85 -3.30
N ALA A 11 7.84 7.26 -3.97
CA ALA A 11 6.92 6.34 -3.31
C ALA A 11 7.65 5.13 -2.67
N VAL A 12 8.66 4.58 -3.34
CA VAL A 12 9.50 3.50 -2.79
C VAL A 12 10.25 3.97 -1.54
N SER A 13 10.80 5.19 -1.52
CA SER A 13 11.49 5.72 -0.34
C SER A 13 10.59 5.89 0.89
N LEU A 14 9.29 6.15 0.69
CA LEU A 14 8.31 6.17 1.78
C LEU A 14 7.99 4.77 2.29
N TRP A 15 8.09 3.76 1.42
CA TRP A 15 7.76 2.38 1.73
C TRP A 15 8.92 1.59 2.35
N ASN A 16 10.17 1.95 2.05
CA ASN A 16 11.36 1.30 2.62
C ASN A 16 11.36 1.29 4.18
N PRO A 17 11.08 2.41 4.88
CA PRO A 17 10.97 2.41 6.34
C PRO A 17 9.80 1.58 6.87
N VAL A 18 8.67 1.52 6.15
CA VAL A 18 7.50 0.72 6.54
C VAL A 18 7.84 -0.77 6.51
N ILE A 19 8.51 -1.22 5.44
CA ILE A 19 8.98 -2.61 5.33
C ILE A 19 10.02 -2.91 6.42
N GLY A 20 10.98 -2.00 6.64
CA GLY A 20 11.98 -2.15 7.71
C GLY A 20 11.33 -2.32 9.09
N GLY A 21 10.38 -1.45 9.43
CA GLY A 21 9.65 -1.53 10.70
C GLY A 21 8.86 -2.82 10.87
N TRP A 22 8.31 -3.40 9.80
CA TRP A 22 7.69 -4.72 9.88
C TRP A 22 8.70 -5.80 10.24
N ILE A 23 9.84 -5.85 9.53
CA ILE A 23 10.93 -6.82 9.79
C ILE A 23 11.41 -6.69 11.23
N ASP A 24 11.61 -5.46 11.72
CA ASP A 24 12.05 -5.21 13.09
C ASP A 24 11.02 -5.76 14.10
N THR A 25 9.73 -5.48 13.87
CA THR A 25 8.63 -5.95 14.74
C THR A 25 8.56 -7.47 14.83
N VAL A 26 8.63 -8.18 13.70
CA VAL A 26 8.58 -9.65 13.73
C VAL A 26 9.86 -10.27 14.25
N THR A 27 11.01 -9.62 14.04
CA THR A 27 12.29 -10.06 14.64
C THR A 27 12.26 -9.93 16.15
N GLU A 28 11.71 -8.84 16.68
CA GLU A 28 11.52 -8.66 18.12
C GLU A 28 10.60 -9.74 18.70
N GLN A 29 9.47 -10.02 18.05
CA GLN A 29 8.51 -11.06 18.48
C GLN A 29 9.11 -12.47 18.44
N ALA A 30 9.80 -12.82 17.35
CA ALA A 30 10.42 -14.13 17.19
C ALA A 30 11.60 -14.33 18.16
N THR A 31 12.38 -13.27 18.43
CA THR A 31 13.41 -13.28 19.48
C THR A 31 12.78 -13.49 20.87
N ALA A 32 11.66 -12.82 21.15
CA ALA A 32 10.91 -13.02 22.40
C ALA A 32 10.32 -14.44 22.52
N ALA A 33 10.01 -15.08 21.40
CA ALA A 33 9.61 -16.49 21.33
C ALA A 33 10.79 -17.47 21.49
N GLY A 34 12.02 -16.98 21.65
CA GLY A 34 13.23 -17.79 21.83
C GLY A 34 13.84 -18.31 20.52
N MET A 35 13.37 -17.84 19.37
CA MET A 35 13.92 -18.22 18.06
C MET A 35 15.28 -17.55 17.86
N THR A 36 16.25 -18.29 17.32
CA THR A 36 17.62 -17.78 17.11
C THR A 36 18.18 -18.22 15.76
N GLY A 37 19.21 -17.53 15.28
CA GLY A 37 19.91 -17.88 14.03
C GLY A 37 18.99 -17.94 12.81
N ASP A 38 19.08 -19.03 12.06
CA ASP A 38 18.35 -19.20 10.80
C ASP A 38 16.82 -19.23 10.99
N GLU A 39 16.34 -19.74 12.12
CA GLU A 39 14.90 -19.84 12.39
C GLU A 39 14.27 -18.46 12.57
N LEU A 40 14.98 -17.56 13.23
CA LEU A 40 14.60 -16.15 13.40
C LEU A 40 14.56 -15.43 12.05
N ALA A 41 15.63 -15.58 11.25
CA ALA A 41 15.72 -14.93 9.94
C ALA A 41 14.60 -15.41 8.99
N LEU A 42 14.28 -16.71 9.02
CA LEU A 42 13.23 -17.29 8.19
C LEU A 42 11.84 -16.81 8.62
N ALA A 43 11.54 -16.83 9.92
CA ALA A 43 10.26 -16.36 10.45
C ALA A 43 10.02 -14.87 10.15
N SER A 44 11.02 -14.02 10.41
CA SER A 44 10.93 -12.59 10.12
C SER A 44 10.79 -12.31 8.63
N GLY A 45 11.55 -13.00 7.79
CA GLY A 45 11.51 -12.84 6.33
C GLY A 45 10.16 -13.22 5.75
N GLN A 46 9.60 -14.38 6.14
CA GLN A 46 8.29 -14.82 5.65
C GLN A 46 7.16 -13.88 6.08
N ALA A 47 7.17 -13.42 7.33
CA ALA A 47 6.14 -12.50 7.80
C ALA A 47 6.23 -11.13 7.11
N ALA A 48 7.43 -10.60 6.88
CA ALA A 48 7.62 -9.36 6.12
C ALA A 48 7.15 -9.50 4.67
N LEU A 49 7.44 -10.63 4.00
CA LEU A 49 6.93 -10.94 2.66
C LEU A 49 5.40 -11.07 2.65
N GLY A 50 4.80 -11.63 3.71
CA GLY A 50 3.35 -11.68 3.88
C GLY A 50 2.72 -10.29 3.90
N ASN A 51 3.35 -9.34 4.60
CA ASN A 51 2.89 -7.95 4.64
C ASN A 51 3.05 -7.21 3.30
N LEU A 52 3.86 -7.71 2.37
CA LEU A 52 4.07 -7.10 1.06
C LEU A 52 2.77 -7.03 0.23
N ILE A 53 1.79 -7.89 0.52
CA ILE A 53 0.46 -7.86 -0.13
C ILE A 53 -0.37 -6.62 0.24
N LEU A 54 -0.04 -5.94 1.34
CA LEU A 54 -0.72 -4.72 1.76
C LEU A 54 -0.52 -3.59 0.74
N PHE A 55 0.67 -3.51 0.12
CA PHE A 55 0.95 -2.48 -0.89
C PHE A 55 0.00 -2.54 -2.09
N PRO A 56 -0.08 -3.66 -2.85
CA PRO A 56 -1.03 -3.76 -3.96
C PRO A 56 -2.49 -3.71 -3.49
N ALA A 57 -2.84 -4.23 -2.30
CA ALA A 57 -4.19 -4.16 -1.78
C ALA A 57 -4.65 -2.70 -1.55
N VAL A 58 -3.79 -1.87 -0.95
CA VAL A 58 -4.07 -0.44 -0.75
C VAL A 58 -4.21 0.28 -2.09
N LEU A 59 -3.36 -0.03 -3.08
CA LEU A 59 -3.49 0.55 -4.42
C LEU A 59 -4.80 0.19 -5.10
N ILE A 60 -5.25 -1.07 -4.98
CA ILE A 60 -6.52 -1.52 -5.53
C ILE A 60 -7.68 -0.74 -4.91
N ILE A 61 -7.70 -0.61 -3.57
CA ILE A 61 -8.75 0.13 -2.85
C ILE A 61 -8.73 1.62 -3.24
N ALA A 62 -7.54 2.24 -3.27
CA ALA A 62 -7.36 3.64 -3.62
C ALA A 62 -7.84 3.92 -5.06
N LEU A 63 -7.43 3.10 -6.03
CA LEU A 63 -7.83 3.24 -7.42
C LEU A 63 -9.32 2.94 -7.63
N ALA A 64 -9.87 1.93 -6.96
CA ALA A 64 -11.30 1.62 -7.04
C ALA A 64 -12.16 2.77 -6.47
N GLY A 65 -11.79 3.30 -5.31
CA GLY A 65 -12.44 4.46 -4.72
C GLY A 65 -12.33 5.70 -5.60
N PHE A 66 -11.14 5.97 -6.13
CA PHE A 66 -10.89 7.08 -7.05
C PHE A 66 -11.69 6.94 -8.36
N TYR A 67 -11.80 5.74 -8.91
CA TYR A 67 -12.62 5.47 -10.09
C TYR A 67 -14.10 5.77 -9.86
N VAL A 68 -14.65 5.33 -8.71
CA VAL A 68 -16.04 5.65 -8.32
C VAL A 68 -16.22 7.15 -8.14
N TYR A 69 -15.25 7.84 -7.53
CA TYR A 69 -15.28 9.28 -7.35
C TYR A 69 -15.33 10.04 -8.69
N ILE A 70 -14.45 9.69 -9.64
CA ILE A 70 -14.47 10.27 -10.99
C ILE A 70 -15.81 9.98 -11.68
N LYS A 71 -16.31 8.75 -11.58
CA LYS A 71 -17.59 8.37 -12.20
C LYS A 71 -18.74 9.23 -11.67
N LYS A 72 -18.80 9.49 -10.35
CA LYS A 72 -19.81 10.38 -9.75
C LYS A 72 -19.71 11.81 -10.28
N ILE A 73 -18.50 12.39 -10.34
CA ILE A 73 -18.31 13.75 -10.87
C ILE A 73 -18.77 13.86 -12.32
N ASN A 74 -18.44 12.86 -13.15
CA ASN A 74 -18.83 12.87 -14.57
C ASN A 74 -20.34 12.69 -14.77
N GLN A 75 -21.04 12.04 -13.84
CA GLN A 75 -22.51 11.95 -13.86
C GLN A 75 -23.16 13.29 -13.49
N LEU A 76 -22.62 14.01 -12.50
CA LEU A 76 -23.12 15.34 -12.12
C LEU A 76 -22.98 16.36 -13.26
N LYS A 77 -21.88 16.32 -14.02
CA LYS A 77 -21.70 17.19 -15.20
C LYS A 77 -22.65 16.86 -16.36
N ARG A 78 -23.30 15.70 -16.34
CA ARG A 78 -24.16 15.20 -17.42
C ARG A 78 -25.66 15.34 -17.13
N GLN A 79 -26.07 15.89 -15.99
CA GLN A 79 -27.47 16.27 -15.79
C GLN A 79 -27.78 17.53 -16.62
N PRO A 80 -28.57 17.44 -17.71
CA PRO A 80 -29.14 18.63 -18.31
C PRO A 80 -30.11 19.27 -17.30
N LEU A 81 -30.19 20.59 -17.30
CA LEU A 81 -31.03 21.40 -16.41
C LEU A 81 -32.52 21.18 -16.75
N SER A 82 -33.06 19.98 -16.48
CA SER A 82 -34.45 19.63 -16.82
C SER A 82 -35.45 19.92 -15.70
N ASN A 83 -35.13 20.85 -14.81
CA ASN A 83 -36.06 21.38 -13.83
C ASN A 83 -36.23 22.88 -14.07
N GLU A 84 -36.76 23.21 -15.24
CA GLU A 84 -37.44 24.47 -15.49
C GLU A 84 -38.86 24.08 -15.90
N ASN A 85 -39.79 24.18 -14.96
CA ASN A 85 -41.25 24.21 -15.10
C ASN A 85 -41.84 24.74 -13.79
#